data_AF-A0A8S9AAZ6-F1
#
_entry.id   AF-A0A8S9AAZ6-F1
#
_cell.length_a   1.000
_cell.length_b   1.000
_cell.length_c   1.000
_cell.angle_alpha   90.00
_cell.angle_beta   90.00
_cell.angle_gamma   90.00
#
_symmetry.space_group_name_H-M   'P 1'
#
loop_
_entity.id
_entity.type
_entity.pdbx_description
1 polymer ?
#
loop_
_entity_poly.entity_id
_entity_poly.type
_entity_poly.pdbx_seq_one_letter_code
_entity_poly.pdbx_strand_id
1 'polypeptide(L)'
;MTGGATLVIDYKTENDSVTRQRISAGTEDTQLAFYAALLGQDSVRAAYVNVGERGQTQLHEPQALLPLRDRLLAGIRHDLGRIAAGAALPALGEGQVCEYCAARGLCRKDFWP
;
A
#
# COMPACT_ATOMS: atom_id res chain seq x y z
N MET A 1 -30.27 12.96 9.12
CA MET A 1 -29.05 13.40 8.40
C MET A 1 -28.43 12.15 7.78
N THR A 2 -28.56 11.97 6.46
CA THR A 2 -27.89 10.88 5.74
C THR A 2 -26.40 11.18 5.73
N GLY A 3 -25.67 10.70 6.74
CA GLY A 3 -24.24 10.90 6.87
C GLY A 3 -23.53 10.27 5.68
N GLY A 4 -23.01 11.09 4.78
CA GLY A 4 -22.20 10.62 3.66
C GLY A 4 -20.92 9.95 4.19
N ALA A 5 -20.54 8.81 3.60
CA ALA A 5 -19.29 8.14 3.95
C ALA A 5 -18.09 9.07 3.69
N THR A 6 -17.16 9.14 4.64
CA THR A 6 -15.89 9.86 4.49
C THR A 6 -15.13 9.30 3.29
N LEU A 7 -14.65 10.18 2.40
CA LEU A 7 -13.78 9.82 1.28
C LEU A 7 -12.37 10.38 1.51
N VAL A 8 -11.37 9.50 1.57
CA VAL A 8 -9.95 9.89 1.56
C VAL A 8 -9.42 9.81 0.13
N ILE A 9 -8.65 10.82 -0.27
CA ILE A 9 -8.05 10.89 -1.59
C ILE A 9 -6.53 11.02 -1.45
N ASP A 10 -5.81 10.22 -2.22
CA ASP A 10 -4.35 10.31 -2.38
C ASP A 10 -4.04 10.73 -3.83
N TYR A 11 -3.41 11.89 -3.98
CA TYR A 11 -3.07 12.44 -5.29
C TYR A 11 -1.78 11.83 -5.82
N LYS A 12 -1.84 11.28 -7.04
CA LYS A 12 -0.70 10.67 -7.73
C LYS A 12 -0.35 11.48 -8.98
N THR A 13 0.94 11.73 -9.18
CA THR A 13 1.50 12.37 -10.38
C THR A 13 2.03 11.35 -11.40
N GLU A 14 1.90 10.05 -11.11
CA GLU A 14 2.31 8.98 -12.00
C GLU A 14 1.32 8.78 -13.17
N ASN A 15 1.68 7.93 -14.14
CA ASN A 15 0.78 7.58 -15.24
C ASN A 15 -0.43 6.77 -14.73
N ASP A 16 -1.59 6.96 -15.37
CA ASP A 16 -2.84 6.23 -15.08
C ASP A 16 -2.66 4.71 -15.03
N SER A 17 -1.85 4.15 -15.93
CA SER A 17 -1.57 2.71 -15.96
C SER A 17 -0.90 2.20 -14.68
N VAL A 18 -0.01 2.99 -14.07
CA VAL A 18 0.65 2.65 -12.80
C VAL A 18 -0.37 2.64 -11.67
N THR A 19 -1.25 3.65 -11.62
CA THR A 19 -2.31 3.71 -10.61
C THR A 19 -3.29 2.54 -10.73
N ARG A 20 -3.68 2.17 -11.97
CA ARG A 20 -4.52 0.99 -12.19
C ARG A 20 -3.85 -0.29 -11.71
N GLN A 21 -2.54 -0.42 -11.94
CA GLN A 21 -1.77 -1.56 -11.46
C GLN A 21 -1.78 -1.64 -9.92
N ARG A 22 -1.60 -0.52 -9.23
CA ARG A 22 -1.72 -0.46 -7.75
C ARG A 22 -3.07 -0.96 -7.26
N ILE A 23 -4.15 -0.47 -7.87
CA ILE A 23 -5.52 -0.86 -7.50
C ILE A 23 -5.75 -2.36 -7.71
N SER A 24 -5.14 -2.95 -8.74
CA SER A 24 -5.24 -4.39 -9.00
C SER A 24 -4.31 -5.25 -8.15
N ALA A 25 -3.30 -4.67 -7.50
CA ALA A 25 -2.26 -5.40 -6.76
C ALA A 25 -2.76 -6.00 -5.42
N GLY A 26 -4.03 -5.76 -5.06
CA GLY A 26 -4.68 -6.40 -3.92
C GLY A 26 -3.98 -6.05 -2.62
N THR A 27 -3.32 -7.03 -1.99
CA THR A 27 -2.61 -6.85 -0.71
C THR A 27 -1.20 -6.30 -0.85
N GLU A 28 -0.66 -6.18 -2.07
CA GLU A 28 0.67 -5.60 -2.30
C GLU A 28 0.64 -4.07 -2.19
N ASP A 29 -0.49 -3.43 -2.53
CA ASP A 29 -0.71 -2.00 -2.32
C ASP A 29 -1.48 -1.78 -1.01
N THR A 30 -0.78 -1.24 -0.01
CA THR A 30 -1.30 -1.15 1.37
C THR A 30 -1.73 0.26 1.76
N GLN A 31 -1.47 1.27 0.94
CA GLN A 31 -1.59 2.68 1.31
C GLN A 31 -3.03 3.12 1.60
N LEU A 32 -3.98 2.88 0.68
CA LEU A 32 -5.39 3.23 0.91
C LEU A 32 -6.02 2.45 2.06
N ALA A 33 -5.67 1.16 2.19
CA ALA A 33 -6.10 0.31 3.30
C ALA A 33 -5.59 0.82 4.65
N PHE A 34 -4.37 1.37 4.69
CA PHE A 34 -3.80 1.98 5.89
C PHE A 34 -4.54 3.26 6.29
N TYR A 35 -4.86 4.14 5.34
CA TYR A 35 -5.66 5.33 5.64
C TYR A 35 -7.06 4.97 6.15
N ALA A 36 -7.69 3.96 5.57
CA ALA A 36 -8.97 3.44 6.04
C ALA A 36 -8.88 2.92 7.49
N ALA A 37 -7.76 2.31 7.88
CA ALA A 37 -7.53 1.89 9.26
C ALA A 37 -7.41 3.09 10.23
N LEU A 38 -6.68 4.13 9.84
CA LEU A 38 -6.48 5.32 10.68
C LEU A 38 -7.77 6.10 10.93
N LEU A 39 -8.71 6.11 9.98
CA LEU A 39 -9.99 6.78 10.16
C LEU A 39 -10.93 6.05 11.13
N GLY A 40 -10.74 4.75 11.35
CA GLY A 40 -11.49 3.98 12.36
C GLY A 40 -13.01 3.89 12.14
N GLN A 41 -13.51 4.22 10.95
CA GLN A 41 -14.93 4.18 10.61
C GLN A 41 -15.30 2.86 9.93
N ASP A 42 -16.51 2.37 10.20
CA ASP A 42 -17.07 1.17 9.56
C ASP A 42 -17.51 1.41 8.10
N SER A 43 -17.67 2.68 7.72
CA SER A 43 -17.96 3.09 6.35
C SER A 43 -17.00 4.20 5.91
N VAL A 44 -15.98 3.81 5.14
CA VAL A 44 -15.00 4.73 4.55
C VAL A 44 -14.77 4.37 3.09
N ARG A 45 -14.61 5.39 2.25
CA ARG A 45 -14.15 5.27 0.87
C ARG A 45 -12.73 5.81 0.79
N ALA A 46 -11.93 5.25 -0.11
CA ALA A 46 -10.59 5.73 -0.38
C ALA A 46 -10.30 5.62 -1.87
N ALA A 47 -9.55 6.58 -2.42
CA ALA A 47 -9.26 6.60 -3.84
C ALA A 47 -7.88 7.19 -4.13
N TYR A 48 -7.29 6.75 -5.23
CA TYR A 48 -6.22 7.49 -5.90
C TYR A 48 -6.82 8.48 -6.90
N VAL A 49 -6.27 9.70 -6.96
CA VAL A 49 -6.60 10.69 -8.00
C VAL A 49 -5.36 11.03 -8.80
N ASN A 50 -5.36 10.73 -10.10
CA ASN A 50 -4.24 11.03 -10.99
C ASN A 50 -4.32 12.48 -11.47
N VAL A 51 -3.24 13.24 -11.30
CA VAL A 51 -3.17 14.69 -11.63
C VAL A 51 -1.99 15.02 -12.54
N GLY A 52 -1.53 14.07 -13.36
CA GLY A 52 -0.38 14.25 -14.25
C GLY A 52 -0.59 15.29 -15.36
N GLU A 53 0.51 15.91 -15.82
CA GLU A 53 0.52 16.95 -16.87
C GLU A 53 0.00 16.48 -18.24
N ARG A 54 0.02 15.16 -18.48
CA ARG A 54 -0.40 14.53 -19.72
C ARG A 54 -1.46 13.47 -19.42
N GLY A 55 -2.73 13.87 -19.47
CA GLY A 55 -3.84 12.95 -19.24
C GLY A 55 -5.07 13.66 -18.67
N GLN A 56 -6.15 12.89 -18.48
CA GLN A 56 -7.31 13.35 -17.74
C GLN A 56 -7.14 13.03 -16.26
N THR A 57 -7.68 13.89 -15.40
CA THR A 57 -7.81 13.55 -13.98
C THR A 57 -8.77 12.39 -13.81
N GLN A 58 -8.28 11.28 -13.25
CA GLN A 58 -9.07 10.07 -13.03
C GLN A 58 -9.06 9.66 -11.56
N LEU A 59 -10.21 9.18 -11.09
CA LEU A 59 -10.44 8.64 -9.75
C LEU A 59 -10.41 7.11 -9.83
N HIS A 60 -9.62 6.48 -8.95
CA HIS A 60 -9.55 5.03 -8.87
C HIS A 60 -9.81 4.56 -7.44
N GLU A 61 -10.90 3.81 -7.26
CA GLU A 61 -11.25 3.18 -5.99
C GLU A 61 -10.88 1.68 -6.01
N PRO A 62 -10.37 1.13 -4.90
CA PRO A 62 -10.16 -0.31 -4.77
C PRO A 62 -11.49 -1.04 -4.61
N GLN A 63 -11.59 -2.22 -5.21
CA GLN A 63 -12.83 -3.02 -5.21
C GLN A 63 -13.25 -3.49 -3.81
N ALA A 64 -12.30 -3.70 -2.88
CA ALA A 64 -12.55 -4.31 -1.58
C ALA A 64 -11.74 -3.65 -0.45
N LEU A 65 -11.93 -2.34 -0.25
CA LEU A 65 -11.15 -1.55 0.72
C LEU A 65 -11.18 -2.11 2.15
N LEU A 66 -12.36 -2.42 2.70
CA LEU A 66 -12.48 -2.89 4.09
C LEU A 66 -11.83 -4.27 4.30
N PRO A 67 -12.06 -5.28 3.42
CA PRO A 67 -11.29 -6.52 3.48
C PRO A 67 -9.77 -6.33 3.38
N LEU A 68 -9.29 -5.39 2.56
CA LEU A 68 -7.86 -5.08 2.46
C LEU A 68 -7.32 -4.44 3.75
N ARG A 69 -8.08 -3.52 4.36
CA ARG A 69 -7.78 -2.92 5.67
C ARG A 69 -7.65 -4.01 6.75
N ASP A 70 -8.59 -4.93 6.82
CA ASP A 70 -8.61 -5.96 7.87
C ASP A 70 -7.43 -6.93 7.72
N ARG A 71 -7.09 -7.31 6.48
CA ARG A 71 -5.90 -8.11 6.17
C ARG A 71 -4.61 -7.37 6.52
N LEU A 72 -4.51 -6.09 6.16
CA LEU A 72 -3.36 -5.25 6.49
C LEU A 72 -3.15 -5.17 8.01
N LEU A 73 -4.21 -4.92 8.78
CA LEU A 73 -4.12 -4.86 10.24
C LEU A 73 -3.73 -6.21 10.86
N ALA A 74 -4.22 -7.32 10.31
CA ALA A 74 -3.79 -8.65 10.73
C ALA A 74 -2.30 -8.90 10.43
N GLY A 75 -1.83 -8.52 9.24
CA GLY A 75 -0.43 -8.60 8.84
C GLY A 75 0.48 -7.77 9.75
N ILE A 76 0.16 -6.49 9.96
CA ILE A 76 0.93 -5.61 10.86
C ILE A 76 1.07 -6.19 12.26
N ARG A 77 -0.04 -6.68 12.86
CA ARG A 77 0.03 -7.30 14.19
C ARG A 77 0.90 -8.55 14.20
N HIS A 78 0.79 -9.39 13.19
CA HIS A 78 1.60 -10.59 13.05
C HIS A 78 3.09 -10.26 12.92
N ASP A 79 3.44 -9.36 12.00
CA ASP A 79 4.82 -9.01 11.68
C ASP A 79 5.51 -8.26 12.83
N LEU A 80 4.83 -7.27 13.43
CA LEU A 80 5.37 -6.56 14.59
C LEU A 80 5.52 -7.49 15.80
N GLY A 81 4.58 -8.43 16.00
CA GLY A 81 4.69 -9.44 17.05
C GLY A 81 5.92 -10.34 16.85
N ARG A 82 6.18 -10.77 15.62
CA ARG A 82 7.40 -11.55 15.27
C ARG A 82 8.68 -10.75 15.50
N ILE A 83 8.70 -9.49 15.09
CA ILE A 83 9.85 -8.59 15.31
C ILE A 83 10.13 -8.46 16.80
N ALA A 84 9.10 -8.22 17.61
CA ALA A 84 9.25 -8.12 19.06
C ALA A 84 9.75 -9.43 19.69
N ALA A 85 9.40 -10.58 19.10
CA ALA A 85 9.90 -11.90 19.52
C ALA A 85 11.33 -12.23 19.03
N GLY A 86 12.01 -11.30 18.35
CA GLY A 86 13.38 -11.50 17.87
C GLY A 86 13.48 -12.31 16.57
N ALA A 87 12.39 -12.41 15.79
CA ALA A 87 12.46 -13.06 14.48
C ALA A 87 13.48 -12.35 13.58
N ALA A 88 14.29 -13.14 12.86
CA ALA A 88 15.20 -12.61 11.87
C ALA A 88 14.42 -11.87 10.76
N LEU A 89 15.00 -10.78 10.27
CA LEU A 89 14.48 -9.96 9.17
C LEU A 89 15.38 -10.15 7.94
N PRO A 90 15.28 -11.29 7.23
CA PRO A 90 16.00 -11.44 5.98
C PRO A 90 15.51 -10.37 5.01
N ALA A 91 16.42 -9.81 4.23
CA ALA A 91 16.03 -8.92 3.16
C ALA A 91 15.12 -9.68 2.18
N LEU A 92 14.03 -9.05 1.75
CA LEU A 92 13.16 -9.62 0.71
C LEU A 92 13.93 -9.74 -0.61
N GLY A 93 14.73 -8.73 -0.94
CA GLY A 93 15.58 -8.77 -2.12
C GLY A 93 14.80 -8.83 -3.43
N GLU A 94 13.60 -8.24 -3.50
CA GLU A 94 12.73 -8.29 -4.68
C GLU A 94 12.41 -6.89 -5.22
N GLY A 95 12.12 -6.83 -6.53
CA GLY A 95 11.63 -5.64 -7.22
C GLY A 95 12.62 -4.47 -7.33
N GLN A 96 12.09 -3.34 -7.81
CA GLN A 96 12.86 -2.10 -8.00
C GLN A 96 13.36 -1.49 -6.69
N VAL A 97 12.81 -1.88 -5.54
CA VAL A 97 13.27 -1.43 -4.22
C VAL A 97 14.76 -1.71 -4.02
N CYS A 98 15.27 -2.80 -4.58
CA CYS A 98 16.69 -3.16 -4.50
C CYS A 98 17.61 -2.18 -5.25
N GLU A 99 17.10 -1.37 -6.18
CA GLU A 99 17.89 -0.40 -6.95
C GLU A 99 18.29 0.81 -6.10
N TYR A 100 17.48 1.15 -5.09
CA TYR A 100 17.67 2.33 -4.23
C TYR A 100 17.79 1.99 -2.74
N CYS A 101 17.88 0.71 -2.37
CA CYS A 101 17.98 0.29 -0.98
C CYS A 101 19.35 0.65 -0.38
N ALA A 102 19.38 1.52 0.62
CA ALA A 102 20.60 1.90 1.33
C ALA A 102 21.28 0.72 2.08
N ALA A 103 20.54 -0.37 2.35
CA ALA A 103 21.08 -1.59 2.95
C ALA A 103 21.68 -2.57 1.92
N ARG A 104 21.77 -2.18 0.63
CA ARG A 104 22.45 -2.99 -0.40
C ARG A 104 23.90 -3.26 0.02
N GLY A 105 24.36 -4.48 -0.23
CA GLY A 105 25.65 -4.98 0.27
C GLY A 105 25.53 -5.64 1.65
N LEU A 106 24.78 -5.07 2.59
CA LEU A 106 24.52 -5.72 3.88
C LEU A 106 23.58 -6.91 3.73
N CYS A 107 22.56 -6.79 2.87
CA CYS A 107 21.61 -7.87 2.58
C CYS A 107 22.23 -9.08 1.87
N ARG A 108 23.47 -8.95 1.34
CA ARG A 108 24.19 -9.97 0.56
C ARG A 108 23.39 -10.57 -0.61
N LYS A 109 22.37 -9.87 -1.11
CA LYS A 109 21.54 -10.32 -2.25
C LYS A 109 22.38 -10.72 -3.47
N ASP A 110 23.42 -9.94 -3.78
CA ASP A 110 24.31 -10.19 -4.92
C ASP A 110 25.13 -11.50 -4.79
N PHE A 111 25.04 -12.20 -3.66
CA PHE A 111 25.72 -13.48 -3.37
C PHE A 111 24.74 -14.62 -3.07
N TRP A 112 23.43 -14.42 -3.25
CA TRP A 112 22.47 -15.51 -3.16
C TRP A 112 22.65 -16.46 -4.37
N PRO A 113 22.47 -17.78 -4.17
CA PRO A 113 22.62 -18.79 -5.23
C PRO A 113 21.57 -18.67 -6.34
#